data_AF-A0A7G5EEJ4-F1
#
_entry.id   AF-A0A7G5EEJ4-F1
#
_cell.length_a   1.000
_cell.length_b   1.000
_cell.length_c   1.000
_cell.angle_alpha   90.00
_cell.angle_beta   90.00
_cell.angle_gamma   90.00
#
_symmetry.space_group_name_H-M   'P 1'
#
loop_
_entity.id
_entity.type
_entity.pdbx_description
1 polymer ?
#
loop_
_entity_poly.entity_id
_entity_poly.type
_entity_poly.pdbx_seq_one_letter_code
_entity_poly.pdbx_strand_id
1 'polypeptide(L)'
;MRAILRRCESEDLEYISRVLDNYLSLTNDSRRKELLSQAQSNATAKEALIELLDKQIRYFGSSDFAYLARSIFDGDGGIPANELITDVCEKSKVKVKLGGSVESRLEKLVTSVVEKELLSKSPEDLAKEFEEMGVEKIDRDTVMEHLKSNGAIAILPIIFQILGPKVALGIIEAIIVSIIAKIIGREAAKALIKELVKRNPWLNALGPWMWGVSAAWLAFDVQGPAYRKTVPICLYLGVVALRDGPETSTADFA
;
A
#
# COMPACT_ATOMS: atom_id res chain seq x y z
N MET A 1 -11.95 -3.22 -6.58
CA MET A 1 -10.49 -3.40 -6.68
C MET A 1 -10.04 -3.96 -8.03
N ARG A 2 -10.89 -4.72 -8.74
CA ARG A 2 -10.62 -5.33 -10.06
C ARG A 2 -9.76 -4.51 -11.04
N ALA A 3 -10.06 -3.22 -11.25
CA ALA A 3 -9.30 -2.38 -12.18
C ALA A 3 -7.80 -2.30 -11.84
N ILE A 4 -7.48 -2.11 -10.55
CA ILE A 4 -6.08 -2.08 -10.08
C ILE A 4 -5.48 -3.49 -10.09
N LEU A 5 -6.25 -4.52 -9.72
CA LEU A 5 -5.79 -5.90 -9.77
C LEU A 5 -5.40 -6.37 -11.19
N ARG A 6 -5.98 -5.79 -12.24
CA ARG A 6 -5.55 -6.07 -13.63
C ARG A 6 -4.18 -5.51 -13.97
N ARG A 7 -3.75 -4.45 -13.27
CA ARG A 7 -2.43 -3.82 -13.42
C ARG A 7 -1.34 -4.51 -12.61
N CYS A 8 -1.72 -5.38 -11.67
CA CYS A 8 -0.78 -6.19 -10.93
C CYS A 8 0.04 -7.12 -11.85
N GLU A 9 1.35 -7.12 -11.61
CA GLU A 9 2.31 -8.11 -12.09
C GLU A 9 2.11 -9.44 -11.35
N SER A 10 2.82 -10.49 -11.77
CA SER A 10 2.66 -11.82 -11.17
C SER A 10 3.03 -11.82 -9.69
N GLU A 11 4.12 -11.13 -9.36
CA GLU A 11 4.65 -10.97 -8.01
C GLU A 11 3.68 -10.18 -7.11
N ASP A 12 3.00 -9.17 -7.67
CA ASP A 12 1.94 -8.42 -6.99
C ASP A 12 0.78 -9.35 -6.60
N LEU A 13 0.33 -10.19 -7.54
CA LEU A 13 -0.76 -11.14 -7.32
C LEU A 13 -0.37 -12.24 -6.34
N GLU A 14 0.88 -12.71 -6.38
CA GLU A 14 1.42 -13.69 -5.41
C GLU A 14 1.42 -13.13 -3.98
N TYR A 15 1.88 -11.89 -3.82
CA TYR A 15 1.87 -11.23 -2.52
C TYR A 15 0.43 -11.08 -1.98
N ILE A 16 -0.49 -10.54 -2.77
CA ILE A 16 -1.89 -10.35 -2.36
C ILE A 16 -2.51 -11.70 -1.99
N SER A 17 -2.30 -12.74 -2.80
CA SER A 17 -2.78 -14.09 -2.52
C SER A 17 -2.25 -14.63 -1.19
N ARG A 18 -0.96 -14.41 -0.88
CA ARG A 18 -0.34 -14.84 0.39
C ARG A 18 -0.91 -14.10 1.60
N VAL A 19 -1.16 -12.80 1.51
CA VAL A 19 -1.79 -12.04 2.61
C VAL A 19 -3.21 -12.54 2.87
N LEU A 20 -3.92 -12.96 1.83
CA LEU A 20 -5.28 -13.48 1.94
C LEU A 20 -5.35 -14.88 2.59
N ASP A 21 -4.28 -15.69 2.54
CA ASP A 21 -4.25 -17.05 3.13
C ASP A 21 -4.85 -17.08 4.54
N ASN A 22 -5.91 -17.87 4.71
CA ASN A 22 -6.53 -18.10 6.00
C ASN A 22 -7.26 -19.45 6.00
N TYR A 23 -6.86 -20.33 6.90
CA TYR A 23 -7.41 -21.67 7.02
C TYR A 23 -8.84 -21.71 7.59
N LEU A 24 -9.33 -20.61 8.18
CA LEU A 24 -10.61 -20.54 8.90
C LEU A 24 -11.66 -19.67 8.21
N SER A 25 -11.36 -19.05 7.07
CA SER A 25 -12.32 -18.20 6.35
C SER A 25 -13.19 -18.99 5.37
N LEU A 26 -14.35 -18.41 5.03
CA LEU A 26 -15.28 -18.94 4.00
C LEU A 26 -14.78 -18.69 2.56
N THR A 27 -13.46 -18.53 2.37
CA THR A 27 -12.84 -18.18 1.10
C THR A 27 -12.32 -19.42 0.38
N ASN A 28 -12.41 -19.43 -0.95
CA ASN A 28 -11.90 -20.54 -1.76
C ASN A 28 -10.39 -20.42 -2.02
N ASP A 29 -9.58 -20.70 -0.99
CA ASP A 29 -8.12 -20.58 -1.03
C ASP A 29 -7.46 -21.58 -1.99
N SER A 30 -8.00 -22.80 -2.07
CA SER A 30 -7.52 -23.82 -3.02
C SER A 30 -7.68 -23.36 -4.47
N ARG A 31 -8.86 -22.83 -4.83
CA ARG A 31 -9.10 -22.30 -6.18
C ARG A 31 -8.24 -21.07 -6.46
N ARG A 32 -8.04 -20.18 -5.48
CA ARG A 32 -7.12 -19.03 -5.63
C ARG A 32 -5.72 -19.51 -5.98
N LYS A 33 -5.19 -20.49 -5.24
CA LYS A 33 -3.84 -21.04 -5.47
C LYS A 33 -3.71 -21.73 -6.82
N GLU A 34 -4.75 -22.46 -7.24
CA GLU A 34 -4.82 -23.08 -8.57
C GLU A 34 -4.84 -22.05 -9.70
N LEU A 35 -5.67 -21.01 -9.59
CA LEU A 35 -5.75 -19.95 -10.59
C LEU A 35 -4.44 -19.15 -10.65
N LEU A 36 -3.80 -18.91 -9.50
CA LEU A 36 -2.53 -18.21 -9.41
C LEU A 36 -1.41 -18.93 -10.18
N SER A 37 -1.32 -20.26 -10.09
CA SER A 37 -0.30 -21.01 -10.83
C SER A 37 -0.50 -20.99 -12.35
N GLN A 38 -1.72 -20.72 -12.81
CA GLN A 38 -2.08 -20.65 -14.24
C GLN A 38 -2.07 -19.22 -14.80
N ALA A 39 -2.17 -18.20 -13.93
CA ALA A 39 -2.40 -16.81 -14.33
C ALA A 39 -1.27 -16.22 -15.19
N GLN A 40 -0.04 -16.74 -15.09
CA GLN A 40 1.09 -16.25 -15.91
C GLN A 40 0.94 -16.61 -17.39
N SER A 41 0.35 -17.77 -17.71
CA SER A 41 0.26 -18.30 -19.07
C SER A 41 -1.16 -18.34 -19.63
N ASN A 42 -2.17 -18.03 -18.82
CA ASN A 42 -3.57 -18.10 -19.20
C ASN A 42 -4.34 -16.84 -18.77
N ALA A 43 -4.73 -16.01 -19.74
CA ALA A 43 -5.47 -14.77 -19.52
C ALA A 43 -6.85 -15.00 -18.88
N THR A 44 -7.55 -16.07 -19.25
CA THR A 44 -8.84 -16.43 -18.65
C THR A 44 -8.67 -16.82 -17.19
N ALA A 45 -7.61 -17.57 -16.86
CA ALA A 45 -7.27 -17.89 -15.47
C ALA A 45 -6.88 -16.64 -14.68
N LYS A 46 -6.14 -15.70 -15.29
CA LYS A 46 -5.80 -14.41 -14.68
C LYS A 46 -7.06 -13.59 -14.36
N GLU A 47 -8.01 -13.49 -15.28
CA GLU A 47 -9.25 -12.74 -15.02
C GLU A 47 -10.09 -13.39 -13.92
N ALA A 48 -10.24 -14.72 -13.93
CA ALA A 48 -10.91 -15.45 -12.87
C ALA A 48 -10.21 -15.30 -11.50
N LEU A 49 -8.88 -15.26 -11.49
CA LEU A 49 -8.10 -14.97 -10.28
C LEU A 49 -8.42 -13.56 -9.76
N ILE A 50 -8.46 -12.57 -10.64
CA ILE A 50 -8.74 -11.17 -10.29
C ILE A 50 -10.14 -11.02 -9.68
N GLU A 51 -11.14 -11.69 -10.24
CA GLU A 51 -12.49 -11.72 -9.66
C GLU A 51 -12.49 -12.34 -8.27
N LEU A 52 -11.81 -13.48 -8.11
CA LEU A 52 -11.73 -14.18 -6.83
C LEU A 52 -10.97 -13.36 -5.77
N LEU A 53 -9.85 -12.72 -6.14
CA LEU A 53 -9.10 -11.83 -5.27
C LEU A 53 -9.93 -10.63 -4.82
N ASP A 54 -10.61 -9.95 -5.74
CA ASP A 54 -11.48 -8.82 -5.42
C ASP A 54 -12.57 -9.22 -4.42
N LYS A 55 -13.21 -10.39 -4.64
CA LYS A 55 -14.22 -10.93 -3.73
C LYS A 55 -13.65 -11.24 -2.35
N GLN A 56 -12.50 -11.90 -2.27
CA GLN A 56 -11.88 -12.26 -1.00
C GLN A 56 -11.37 -11.05 -0.22
N ILE A 57 -10.81 -10.05 -0.90
CA ILE A 57 -10.41 -8.78 -0.28
C ILE A 57 -11.63 -8.10 0.38
N ARG A 58 -12.76 -8.04 -0.33
CA ARG A 58 -14.01 -7.47 0.20
C ARG A 58 -14.66 -8.34 1.28
N TYR A 59 -14.48 -9.66 1.23
CA TYR A 59 -14.88 -10.56 2.31
C TYR A 59 -14.12 -10.24 3.60
N PHE A 60 -12.80 -10.08 3.58
CA PHE A 60 -12.02 -9.78 4.79
C PHE A 60 -12.28 -8.39 5.38
N GLY A 61 -12.85 -7.46 4.60
CA GLY A 61 -13.39 -6.20 5.13
C GLY A 61 -14.78 -6.34 5.75
N SER A 62 -15.47 -7.46 5.52
CA SER A 62 -16.82 -7.72 6.03
C SER A 62 -16.76 -8.51 7.34
N SER A 63 -17.76 -8.36 8.20
CA SER A 63 -18.03 -9.38 9.21
C SER A 63 -18.71 -10.60 8.57
N ASP A 64 -18.46 -11.81 9.08
CA ASP A 64 -19.05 -13.05 8.52
C ASP A 64 -20.58 -13.00 8.46
N PHE A 65 -21.22 -12.45 9.50
CA PHE A 65 -22.67 -12.28 9.53
C PHE A 65 -23.16 -11.30 8.47
N ALA A 66 -22.51 -10.13 8.33
CA ALA A 66 -22.88 -9.16 7.31
C ALA A 66 -22.62 -9.70 5.90
N TYR A 67 -21.55 -10.51 5.74
CA TYR A 67 -21.21 -11.14 4.48
C TYR A 67 -22.29 -12.13 4.04
N LEU A 68 -22.69 -13.03 4.95
CA LEU A 68 -23.73 -14.01 4.69
C LEU A 68 -25.08 -13.32 4.40
N ALA A 69 -25.46 -12.33 5.21
CA ALA A 69 -26.68 -11.57 5.00
C ALA A 69 -26.71 -10.93 3.62
N ARG A 70 -25.66 -10.19 3.23
CA ARG A 70 -25.58 -9.54 1.91
C ARG A 70 -25.57 -10.56 0.77
N SER A 71 -24.83 -11.66 0.92
CA SER A 71 -24.76 -12.73 -0.09
C SER A 71 -26.12 -13.36 -0.40
N ILE A 72 -27.07 -13.36 0.54
CA ILE A 72 -28.44 -13.84 0.32
C ILE A 72 -29.24 -12.86 -0.58
N PHE A 73 -28.96 -11.56 -0.49
CA PHE A 73 -29.68 -10.52 -1.24
C PHE A 73 -29.02 -10.15 -2.58
N ASP A 74 -27.69 -10.12 -2.64
CA ASP A 74 -26.92 -9.60 -3.79
C ASP A 74 -26.00 -10.63 -4.47
N GLY A 75 -25.83 -11.83 -3.88
CA GLY A 75 -25.00 -12.91 -4.41
C GLY A 75 -23.48 -12.74 -4.27
N ASP A 76 -22.99 -11.60 -3.78
CA ASP A 76 -21.56 -11.25 -3.73
C ASP A 76 -21.04 -11.11 -2.30
N GLY A 77 -21.88 -10.61 -1.38
CA GLY A 77 -21.67 -10.63 0.07
C GLY A 77 -20.53 -9.77 0.59
N GLY A 78 -19.58 -9.30 -0.23
CA GLY A 78 -18.44 -8.47 0.20
C GLY A 78 -18.75 -6.97 0.19
N ILE A 79 -18.22 -6.20 1.16
CA ILE A 79 -18.49 -4.74 1.21
C ILE A 79 -17.97 -4.05 -0.06
N PRO A 80 -18.56 -2.93 -0.51
CA PRO A 80 -18.04 -2.15 -1.63
C PRO A 80 -16.55 -1.78 -1.44
N ALA A 81 -15.79 -1.76 -2.54
CA ALA A 81 -14.37 -1.40 -2.48
C ALA A 81 -14.13 0.01 -1.88
N ASN A 82 -15.01 0.96 -2.14
CA ASN A 82 -14.93 2.30 -1.57
C ASN A 82 -15.18 2.31 -0.06
N GLU A 83 -16.07 1.45 0.44
CA GLU A 83 -16.33 1.27 1.87
C GLU A 83 -15.10 0.67 2.54
N LEU A 84 -14.55 -0.41 1.99
CA LEU A 84 -13.31 -1.03 2.45
C LEU A 84 -12.15 -0.03 2.57
N ILE A 85 -11.93 0.80 1.55
CA ILE A 85 -10.86 1.81 1.57
C ILE A 85 -11.16 2.88 2.62
N THR A 86 -12.42 3.26 2.81
CA THR A 86 -12.83 4.22 3.84
C THR A 86 -12.52 3.66 5.24
N ASP A 87 -12.86 2.41 5.50
CA ASP A 87 -12.54 1.74 6.77
C ASP A 87 -11.03 1.69 7.02
N VAL A 88 -10.23 1.41 5.98
CA VAL A 88 -8.76 1.42 6.08
C VAL A 88 -8.21 2.83 6.34
N CYS A 89 -8.78 3.87 5.73
CA CYS A 89 -8.42 5.27 5.99
C CYS A 89 -8.72 5.66 7.44
N GLU A 90 -9.92 5.35 7.93
CA GLU A 90 -10.33 5.59 9.32
C GLU A 90 -9.40 4.85 10.28
N LYS A 91 -9.10 3.59 9.97
CA LYS A 91 -8.21 2.76 10.80
C LYS A 91 -6.78 3.27 10.83
N SER A 92 -6.31 3.78 9.71
CA SER A 92 -5.00 4.43 9.58
C SER A 92 -5.02 5.87 10.14
N LYS A 93 -6.18 6.37 10.58
CA LYS A 93 -6.39 7.74 11.06
C LYS A 93 -5.81 8.76 10.06
N VAL A 94 -6.13 8.58 8.78
CA VAL A 94 -5.80 9.49 7.68
C VAL A 94 -7.07 10.03 7.07
N LYS A 95 -7.08 11.32 6.70
CA LYS A 95 -8.26 11.99 6.15
C LYS A 95 -8.19 12.00 4.63
N VAL A 96 -8.93 11.10 3.99
CA VAL A 96 -9.09 11.10 2.53
C VAL A 96 -10.45 11.71 2.19
N LYS A 97 -10.48 12.68 1.28
CA LYS A 97 -11.73 13.31 0.81
C LYS A 97 -12.66 12.25 0.21
N LEU A 98 -13.95 12.31 0.58
CA LEU A 98 -14.97 11.44 0.01
C LEU A 98 -15.20 11.80 -1.47
N GLY A 99 -15.10 10.78 -2.34
CA GLY A 99 -15.31 10.91 -3.78
C GLY A 99 -14.19 10.23 -4.58
N GLY A 100 -14.24 10.36 -5.91
CA GLY A 100 -13.21 9.81 -6.81
C GLY A 100 -13.33 8.31 -7.10
N SER A 101 -12.47 7.83 -8.00
CA SER A 101 -12.34 6.42 -8.33
C SER A 101 -11.70 5.63 -7.17
N VAL A 102 -11.86 4.31 -7.19
CA VAL A 102 -11.15 3.38 -6.27
C VAL A 102 -9.64 3.63 -6.32
N GLU A 103 -9.11 3.89 -7.51
CA GLU A 103 -7.70 4.22 -7.75
C GLU A 103 -7.27 5.48 -7.01
N SER A 104 -7.95 6.61 -7.27
CA SER A 104 -7.62 7.89 -6.63
C SER A 104 -7.71 7.82 -5.10
N ARG A 105 -8.62 7.00 -4.57
CA ARG A 105 -8.73 6.77 -3.12
C ARG A 105 -7.55 5.97 -2.56
N LEU A 106 -7.07 4.96 -3.28
CA LEU A 106 -5.91 4.18 -2.89
C LEU A 106 -4.62 5.00 -2.94
N GLU A 107 -4.46 5.83 -3.98
CA GLU A 107 -3.34 6.77 -4.09
C GLU A 107 -3.33 7.75 -2.91
N LYS A 108 -4.48 8.38 -2.62
CA LYS A 108 -4.64 9.30 -1.48
C LYS A 108 -4.41 8.63 -0.13
N LEU A 109 -4.85 7.38 0.03
CA LEU A 109 -4.56 6.59 1.24
C LEU A 109 -3.04 6.46 1.42
N VAL A 110 -2.33 6.02 0.37
CA VAL A 110 -0.87 5.83 0.43
C VAL A 110 -0.13 7.12 0.68
N THR A 111 -0.44 8.19 -0.06
CA THR A 111 0.23 9.48 0.12
C THR A 111 0.00 10.03 1.53
N SER A 112 -1.24 9.96 2.05
CA SER A 112 -1.55 10.40 3.42
C SER A 112 -0.84 9.58 4.49
N VAL A 113 -0.70 8.26 4.28
CA VAL A 113 0.01 7.37 5.20
C VAL A 113 1.51 7.67 5.20
N VAL A 114 2.10 7.92 4.03
CA VAL A 114 3.51 8.29 3.91
C VAL A 114 3.77 9.66 4.52
N GLU A 115 2.96 10.67 4.21
CA GLU A 115 3.08 12.00 4.83
C GLU A 115 3.01 11.90 6.35
N LYS A 116 2.06 11.13 6.87
CA LYS A 116 1.93 10.94 8.30
C LYS A 116 3.16 10.27 8.93
N GLU A 117 3.75 9.28 8.28
CA GLU A 117 4.99 8.66 8.77
C GLU A 117 6.16 9.65 8.75
N LEU A 118 6.34 10.39 7.65
CA LEU A 118 7.42 11.37 7.51
C LEU A 118 7.29 12.50 8.56
N LEU A 119 6.09 13.03 8.75
CA LEU A 119 5.79 14.12 9.69
C LEU A 119 5.80 13.69 11.16
N SER A 120 5.81 12.38 11.44
CA SER A 120 5.93 11.87 12.81
C SER A 120 7.37 11.90 13.35
N LYS A 121 8.36 12.19 12.49
CA LYS A 121 9.78 12.16 12.80
C LYS A 121 10.32 13.57 13.03
N SER A 122 11.37 13.67 13.84
CA SER A 122 12.11 14.93 13.96
C SER A 122 12.77 15.26 12.62
N PRO A 123 13.03 16.56 12.34
CA PRO A 123 13.80 16.93 11.16
C PRO A 123 15.16 16.22 11.09
N GLU A 124 15.83 16.05 12.23
CA GLU A 124 17.13 15.40 12.33
C GLU A 124 17.06 13.90 11.97
N ASP A 125 16.05 13.20 12.49
CA ASP A 125 15.82 11.79 12.16
C ASP A 125 15.51 11.65 10.67
N LEU A 126 14.60 12.47 10.14
CA LEU A 126 14.21 12.42 8.75
C LEU A 126 15.39 12.73 7.79
N ALA A 127 16.24 13.69 8.15
CA ALA A 127 17.46 13.99 7.39
C ALA A 127 18.40 12.79 7.35
N LYS A 128 18.57 12.11 8.49
CA LYS A 128 19.37 10.88 8.56
C LYS A 128 18.76 9.77 7.71
N GLU A 129 17.43 9.63 7.68
CA GLU A 129 16.76 8.66 6.84
C GLU A 129 16.96 8.93 5.35
N PHE A 130 16.84 10.19 4.91
CA PHE A 130 17.14 10.55 3.52
C PHE A 130 18.61 10.33 3.15
N GLU A 131 19.54 10.60 4.06
CA GLU A 131 20.96 10.28 3.86
C GLU A 131 21.19 8.78 3.71
N GLU A 132 20.58 7.96 4.57
CA GLU A 132 20.62 6.50 4.48
C GLU A 132 19.91 5.98 3.21
N MET A 133 18.98 6.76 2.65
CA MET A 133 18.39 6.50 1.33
C MET A 133 19.28 6.84 0.15
N GLY A 134 20.43 7.49 0.38
CA GLY A 134 21.28 7.97 -0.70
C GLY A 134 20.74 9.22 -1.39
N VAL A 135 19.85 9.98 -0.72
CA VAL A 135 19.47 11.32 -1.17
C VAL A 135 20.68 12.24 -1.05
N GLU A 136 20.97 13.01 -2.11
CA GLU A 136 22.10 13.91 -2.11
C GLU A 136 21.98 14.96 -1.00
N LYS A 137 23.13 15.33 -0.40
CA LYS A 137 23.17 16.26 0.73
C LYS A 137 22.43 17.57 0.44
N ILE A 138 22.61 18.14 -0.76
CA ILE A 138 22.00 19.41 -1.17
C ILE A 138 20.47 19.28 -1.21
N ASP A 139 19.98 18.20 -1.82
CA ASP A 139 18.55 17.92 -1.94
C ASP A 139 17.91 17.71 -0.56
N ARG A 140 18.57 16.90 0.28
CA ARG A 140 18.16 16.68 1.66
C ARG A 140 18.10 17.99 2.43
N ASP A 141 19.16 18.80 2.42
CA ASP A 141 19.22 20.05 3.18
C ASP A 141 18.09 21.01 2.72
N THR A 142 17.78 21.04 1.42
CA THR A 142 16.66 21.80 0.86
C THR A 142 15.29 21.30 1.36
N VAL A 143 15.06 19.98 1.40
CA VAL A 143 13.85 19.40 2.00
C VAL A 143 13.75 19.78 3.48
N MET A 144 14.86 19.76 4.22
CA MET A 144 14.88 20.07 5.63
C MET A 144 14.64 21.55 5.94
N GLU A 145 15.18 22.45 5.13
CA GLU A 145 14.91 23.88 5.23
C GLU A 145 13.43 24.18 4.99
N HIS A 146 12.81 23.49 4.03
CA HIS A 146 11.37 23.62 3.78
C HIS A 146 10.53 23.18 5.00
N LEU A 147 10.84 22.03 5.60
CA LEU A 147 10.15 21.54 6.80
C LEU A 147 10.31 22.50 7.99
N LYS A 148 11.49 23.10 8.15
CA LYS A 148 11.75 24.08 9.20
C LYS A 148 11.00 25.40 8.99
N SER A 149 10.86 25.84 7.74
CA SER A 149 10.28 27.15 7.40
C SER A 149 8.76 27.13 7.26
N ASN A 150 8.18 26.07 6.71
CA ASN A 150 6.74 25.98 6.40
C ASN A 150 5.98 25.03 7.35
N GLY A 151 6.69 24.41 8.30
CA GLY A 151 6.12 23.41 9.21
C GLY A 151 5.78 22.09 8.51
N ALA A 152 4.89 21.32 9.13
CA ALA A 152 4.52 19.97 8.71
C ALA A 152 3.52 19.90 7.54
N ILE A 153 3.37 20.96 6.73
CA ILE A 153 2.35 21.00 5.68
C ILE A 153 2.96 20.51 4.37
N ALA A 154 2.40 19.41 3.83
CA ALA A 154 2.63 18.90 2.47
C ALA A 154 4.11 18.62 2.11
N ILE A 155 4.74 17.67 2.80
CA ILE A 155 6.13 17.26 2.54
C ILE A 155 6.32 16.54 1.19
N LEU A 156 5.32 15.76 0.74
CA LEU A 156 5.44 14.98 -0.49
C LEU A 156 5.65 15.84 -1.74
N PRO A 157 4.87 16.91 -2.01
CA PRO A 157 5.13 17.82 -3.13
C PRO A 157 6.57 18.29 -3.24
N ILE A 158 7.18 18.60 -2.10
CA ILE A 158 8.56 19.09 -2.01
C ILE A 158 9.56 17.98 -2.32
N ILE A 159 9.32 16.77 -1.80
CA ILE A 159 10.09 15.58 -2.18
C ILE A 159 10.00 15.33 -3.69
N PHE A 160 8.81 15.42 -4.30
CA PHE A 160 8.64 15.30 -5.74
C PHE A 160 9.37 16.39 -6.53
N GLN A 161 9.32 17.63 -6.06
CA GLN A 161 9.97 18.77 -6.71
C GLN A 161 11.49 18.68 -6.67
N ILE A 162 12.07 18.26 -5.54
CA ILE A 162 13.51 18.24 -5.33
C ILE A 162 14.13 16.95 -5.88
N LEU A 163 13.55 15.79 -5.54
CA LEU A 163 14.13 14.47 -5.88
C LEU A 163 13.63 13.93 -7.22
N GLY A 164 12.59 14.53 -7.79
CA GLY A 164 11.93 14.08 -8.99
C GLY A 164 11.01 12.86 -8.77
N PRO A 165 10.11 12.58 -9.73
CA PRO A 165 9.06 11.57 -9.56
C PRO A 165 9.58 10.15 -9.29
N LYS A 166 10.66 9.75 -9.97
CA LYS A 166 11.22 8.39 -9.83
C LYS A 166 11.74 8.12 -8.42
N VAL A 167 12.50 9.05 -7.85
CA VAL A 167 13.07 8.89 -6.51
C VAL A 167 11.96 9.02 -5.46
N ALA A 168 11.09 10.02 -5.60
CA ALA A 168 9.95 10.22 -4.71
C ALA A 168 9.03 8.99 -4.63
N LEU A 169 8.68 8.39 -5.78
CA LEU A 169 7.87 7.16 -5.83
C LEU A 169 8.61 5.97 -5.19
N GLY A 170 9.92 5.85 -5.40
CA GLY A 170 10.72 4.80 -4.74
C GLY A 170 10.77 4.95 -3.22
N ILE A 171 10.82 6.19 -2.70
CA ILE A 171 10.74 6.48 -1.25
C ILE A 171 9.35 6.11 -0.71
N ILE A 172 8.28 6.51 -1.40
CA ILE A 172 6.90 6.14 -1.05
C ILE A 172 6.76 4.62 -0.98
N GLU A 173 7.22 3.92 -2.02
CA GLU A 173 7.16 2.47 -2.11
C GLU A 173 7.95 1.80 -0.98
N ALA A 174 9.15 2.28 -0.68
CA ALA A 174 9.98 1.79 0.42
C ALA A 174 9.29 1.96 1.79
N ILE A 175 8.75 3.15 2.08
CA ILE A 175 8.04 3.42 3.33
C ILE A 175 6.81 2.51 3.48
N ILE A 176 6.00 2.37 2.43
CA ILE A 176 4.82 1.50 2.46
C ILE A 176 5.21 0.04 2.66
N VAL A 177 6.21 -0.48 1.95
CA VAL A 177 6.69 -1.85 2.13
C VAL A 177 7.20 -2.07 3.56
N SER A 178 7.92 -1.11 4.14
CA SER A 178 8.36 -1.15 5.53
C SER A 178 7.19 -1.16 6.52
N ILE A 179 6.16 -0.34 6.30
CA ILE A 179 4.93 -0.33 7.11
C ILE A 179 4.23 -1.70 7.03
N ILE A 180 4.04 -2.22 5.81
CA ILE A 180 3.45 -3.53 5.58
C ILE A 180 4.24 -4.61 6.34
N ALA A 181 5.57 -4.53 6.30
CA ALA A 181 6.44 -5.49 6.96
C ALA A 181 6.28 -5.53 8.50
N LYS A 182 5.86 -4.42 9.12
CA LYS A 182 5.49 -4.40 10.55
C LYS A 182 4.18 -5.12 10.83
N ILE A 183 3.27 -5.15 9.87
CA ILE A 183 1.95 -5.79 10.02
C ILE A 183 2.06 -7.30 9.78
N ILE A 184 2.71 -7.71 8.69
CA ILE A 184 2.76 -9.12 8.27
C ILE A 184 4.00 -9.87 8.78
N GLY A 185 4.95 -9.13 9.38
CA GLY A 185 6.22 -9.67 9.86
C GLY A 185 7.31 -9.70 8.79
N ARG A 186 8.57 -9.70 9.26
CA ARG A 186 9.76 -9.57 8.39
C ARG A 186 9.88 -10.69 7.36
N GLU A 187 9.59 -11.93 7.77
CA GLU A 187 9.70 -13.10 6.89
C GLU A 187 8.71 -13.05 5.73
N ALA A 188 7.45 -12.69 6.00
CA ALA A 188 6.43 -12.56 4.95
C ALA A 188 6.74 -11.40 3.99
N ALA A 189 7.37 -10.33 4.48
CA ALA A 189 7.74 -9.16 3.69
C ALA A 189 9.01 -9.33 2.84
N LYS A 190 9.82 -10.39 3.03
CA LYS A 190 11.04 -10.62 2.23
C LYS A 190 10.78 -10.64 0.72
N ALA A 191 9.66 -11.23 0.29
CA ALA A 191 9.28 -11.27 -1.12
C ALA A 191 8.98 -9.87 -1.68
N LEU A 192 8.28 -9.04 -0.90
CA LEU A 192 8.02 -7.64 -1.28
C LEU A 192 9.30 -6.84 -1.39
N ILE A 193 10.20 -6.96 -0.41
CA ILE A 193 11.47 -6.23 -0.40
C ILE A 193 12.34 -6.67 -1.59
N LYS A 194 12.36 -7.98 -1.91
CA LYS A 194 13.09 -8.49 -3.07
C LYS A 194 12.55 -7.89 -4.37
N GLU A 195 11.24 -7.83 -4.54
CA GLU A 195 10.62 -7.27 -5.75
C GLU A 195 10.83 -5.76 -5.83
N LEU A 196 10.68 -5.05 -4.71
CA LEU A 196 10.97 -3.63 -4.59
C LEU A 196 12.40 -3.31 -5.05
N VAL A 197 13.38 -4.05 -4.53
CA VAL A 197 14.80 -3.90 -4.90
C VAL A 197 15.04 -4.23 -6.37
N LYS A 198 14.38 -5.27 -6.91
CA LYS A 198 14.51 -5.65 -8.32
C LYS A 198 14.03 -4.51 -9.23
N ARG A 199 12.94 -3.84 -8.87
CA ARG A 199 12.36 -2.72 -9.62
C ARG A 199 13.13 -1.42 -9.42
N ASN A 200 13.67 -1.21 -8.21
CA ASN A 200 14.44 -0.03 -7.84
C ASN A 200 15.81 -0.43 -7.26
N PRO A 201 16.81 -0.77 -8.10
CA PRO A 201 18.09 -1.32 -7.63
C PRO A 201 18.87 -0.42 -6.67
N TRP A 202 18.65 0.90 -6.73
CA TRP A 202 19.24 1.86 -5.81
C TRP A 202 18.76 1.66 -4.36
N LEU A 203 17.58 1.06 -4.16
CA LEU A 203 17.05 0.74 -2.84
C LEU A 203 17.81 -0.41 -2.14
N ASN A 204 18.68 -1.15 -2.86
CA ASN A 204 19.59 -2.10 -2.20
C ASN A 204 20.47 -1.44 -1.14
N ALA A 205 20.80 -0.15 -1.34
CA ALA A 205 21.60 0.62 -0.41
C ALA A 205 20.88 0.88 0.93
N LEU A 206 19.55 0.74 0.97
CA LEU A 206 18.75 1.03 2.17
C LEU A 206 19.04 0.07 3.33
N GLY A 207 19.50 -1.16 3.06
CA GLY A 207 19.97 -2.08 4.10
C GLY A 207 19.07 -2.17 5.35
N PRO A 208 19.59 -1.94 6.57
CA PRO A 208 18.80 -1.94 7.81
C PRO A 208 17.72 -0.87 7.90
N TRP A 209 17.82 0.25 7.17
CA TRP A 209 16.86 1.36 7.21
C TRP A 209 15.44 0.92 6.86
N MET A 210 15.30 -0.02 5.91
CA MET A 210 14.00 -0.60 5.52
C MET A 210 13.22 -1.18 6.71
N TRP A 211 13.87 -1.43 7.85
CA TRP A 211 13.25 -1.94 9.08
C TRP A 211 13.06 -0.88 10.17
N GLY A 212 13.61 0.33 9.95
CA GLY A 212 13.64 1.46 10.87
C GLY A 212 12.38 2.33 10.88
N VAL A 213 11.49 2.18 9.89
CA VAL A 213 10.16 2.82 9.92
C VAL A 213 9.44 2.47 11.23
N SER A 214 8.90 3.47 11.92
CA SER A 214 8.32 3.27 13.25
C SER A 214 6.94 2.62 13.10
N ALA A 215 6.10 3.19 12.23
CA ALA A 215 4.68 2.87 12.10
C ALA A 215 3.95 2.75 13.45
N ALA A 216 4.44 3.42 14.50
CA ALA A 216 3.96 3.22 15.87
C ALA A 216 2.48 3.60 16.00
N TRP A 217 2.06 4.59 15.21
CA TRP A 217 0.69 5.05 15.11
C TRP A 217 -0.27 4.05 14.43
N LEU A 218 0.25 3.03 13.72
CA LEU A 218 -0.54 1.91 13.16
C LEU A 218 -0.64 0.71 14.10
N ALA A 219 0.35 0.52 14.99
CA ALA A 219 0.52 -0.74 15.75
C ALA A 219 -0.66 -1.06 16.68
N PHE A 220 -1.29 -0.06 17.30
CA PHE A 220 -2.44 -0.29 18.19
C PHE A 220 -3.74 -0.51 17.41
N ASP A 221 -3.85 0.08 16.22
CA ASP A 221 -5.09 0.08 15.46
C ASP A 221 -5.23 -1.20 14.61
N VAL A 222 -4.17 -1.72 14.00
CA VAL A 222 -4.23 -2.89 13.08
C VAL A 222 -4.43 -4.26 13.80
N GLN A 223 -4.74 -4.28 15.10
CA GLN A 223 -4.82 -5.53 15.89
C GLN A 223 -5.98 -6.47 15.49
N GLY A 224 -7.03 -5.96 14.84
CA GLY A 224 -8.15 -6.78 14.36
C GLY A 224 -7.72 -7.75 13.25
N PRO A 225 -8.15 -9.03 13.27
CA PRO A 225 -7.80 -10.02 12.24
C PRO A 225 -8.11 -9.57 10.80
N ALA A 226 -9.21 -8.84 10.61
CA ALA A 226 -9.57 -8.23 9.32
C ALA A 226 -8.51 -7.21 8.85
N TYR A 227 -8.14 -6.27 9.71
CA TYR A 227 -7.22 -5.18 9.37
C TYR A 227 -5.79 -5.64 9.12
N ARG A 228 -5.35 -6.76 9.72
CA ARG A 228 -4.06 -7.39 9.37
C ARG A 228 -3.99 -7.90 7.93
N LYS A 229 -5.12 -8.01 7.24
CA LYS A 229 -5.20 -8.35 5.82
C LYS A 229 -5.54 -7.12 4.97
N THR A 230 -6.58 -6.38 5.34
CA THR A 230 -7.12 -5.30 4.50
C THR A 230 -6.20 -4.08 4.43
N VAL A 231 -5.54 -3.70 5.54
CA VAL A 231 -4.59 -2.57 5.56
C VAL A 231 -3.39 -2.84 4.65
N PRO A 232 -2.62 -3.94 4.81
CA PRO A 232 -1.46 -4.16 3.96
C PRO A 232 -1.81 -4.38 2.48
N ILE A 233 -2.99 -4.95 2.18
CA ILE A 233 -3.47 -5.06 0.79
C ILE A 233 -3.82 -3.70 0.21
N CYS A 234 -4.56 -2.84 0.93
CA CYS A 234 -4.94 -1.53 0.40
C CYS A 234 -3.73 -0.61 0.23
N LEU A 235 -2.77 -0.63 1.17
CA LEU A 235 -1.52 0.11 1.02
C LEU A 235 -0.73 -0.37 -0.21
N TYR A 236 -0.63 -1.68 -0.41
CA TYR A 236 0.07 -2.24 -1.57
C TYR A 236 -0.63 -1.90 -2.90
N LEU A 237 -1.97 -2.00 -2.95
CA LEU A 237 -2.72 -1.64 -4.14
C LEU A 237 -2.66 -0.13 -4.43
N GLY A 238 -2.47 0.72 -3.42
CA GLY A 238 -2.18 2.14 -3.62
C GLY A 238 -0.79 2.39 -4.20
N VAL A 239 0.20 1.59 -3.85
CA VAL A 239 1.52 1.60 -4.53
C VAL A 239 1.38 1.20 -5.99
N VAL A 240 0.63 0.14 -6.30
CA VAL A 240 0.34 -0.28 -7.69
C VAL A 240 -0.42 0.82 -8.45
N ALA A 241 -1.34 1.52 -7.78
CA ALA A 241 -2.05 2.66 -8.34
C ALA A 241 -1.09 3.80 -8.71
N LEU A 242 -0.19 4.18 -7.79
CA LEU A 242 0.81 5.23 -8.04
C LEU A 242 1.86 4.84 -9.10
N ARG A 243 2.24 3.56 -9.18
CA ARG A 243 3.21 3.04 -10.15
C ARG A 243 2.74 3.20 -11.59
N ASP A 244 1.49 2.80 -11.84
CA ASP A 244 0.95 2.62 -13.18
C ASP A 244 -0.12 3.69 -13.53
N GLY A 245 -0.31 4.70 -12.67
CA GLY A 245 -1.27 5.78 -12.85
C GLY A 245 -0.88 6.68 -14.03
N PRO A 246 -1.83 7.37 -14.68
CA PRO A 246 -1.45 8.47 -15.59
C PRO A 246 -0.57 9.42 -14.77
N GLU A 247 0.61 9.81 -15.28
CA GLU A 247 1.58 10.65 -14.56
C GLU A 247 0.82 11.73 -13.79
N THR A 248 0.66 11.54 -12.48
CA THR A 248 -0.05 12.49 -11.63
C THR A 248 0.69 13.79 -11.79
N SER A 249 0.06 14.73 -12.49
CA SER A 249 0.57 16.08 -12.66
C SER A 249 0.95 16.58 -11.27
N THR A 250 2.11 17.20 -11.12
CA THR A 250 2.54 17.82 -9.86
C THR A 250 1.50 18.76 -9.26
N ALA A 251 0.50 19.20 -10.05
CA ALA A 251 -0.67 19.94 -9.61
C ALA A 251 -1.65 19.17 -8.69
N ASP A 252 -1.68 17.83 -8.72
CA ASP A 252 -2.61 17.04 -7.88
C ASP A 252 -2.11 16.86 -6.42
N PHE A 253 -0.87 17.27 -6.15
CA PHE A 253 -0.27 17.26 -4.81
C PHE A 253 -0.25 18.65 -4.16
N ALA A 254 -0.65 19.72 -4.87
CA ALA A 254 -0.79 21.09 -4.34
C ALA A 254 -2.16 21.31 -3.67
#